data_AF-A0AAE9FHC5-F1
#
_entry.id   AF-A0AAE9FHC5-F1
#
_cell.length_a   1.000
_cell.length_b   1.000
_cell.length_c   1.000
_cell.angle_alpha   90.00
_cell.angle_beta   90.00
_cell.angle_gamma   90.00
#
_symmetry.space_group_name_H-M   'P 1'
#
loop_
_entity.id
_entity.type
_entity.pdbx_description
1 polymer ?
#
loop_
_entity_poly.entity_id
_entity_poly.type
_entity_poly.pdbx_seq_one_letter_code
_entity_poly.pdbx_strand_id
1 'polypeptide(L)'
;MFVMRKEQQLAEHLLNMPLCIFCKSFHKSEDCPTVVDTVKRIEILLKKELCLVCMSHNRILSCPRESVICKMCNKMNHHVAICYLKDVKVQEEK
;
A
#
# COMPACT_ATOMS: atom_id res chain seq x y z
N MET A 1 -13.95 29.84 19.17
CA MET A 1 -13.54 28.47 18.82
C MET A 1 -14.74 27.77 18.20
N PHE A 2 -14.66 27.37 16.93
CA PHE A 2 -15.73 26.60 16.30
C PHE A 2 -15.62 25.15 16.77
N VAL A 3 -16.51 24.72 17.65
CA VAL A 3 -16.58 23.32 18.07
C VAL A 3 -17.23 22.54 16.92
N MET A 4 -16.41 21.83 16.14
CA MET A 4 -16.92 20.96 15.09
C MET A 4 -17.74 19.83 15.71
N ARG A 5 -18.91 19.55 15.14
CA ARG A 5 -19.76 18.44 15.59
C ARG A 5 -19.06 17.11 15.28
N LYS A 6 -19.24 16.11 16.15
CA LYS A 6 -18.64 14.76 16.00
C LYS A 6 -18.92 14.14 14.61
N GLU A 7 -20.10 14.44 14.05
CA GLU A 7 -20.50 14.03 12.71
C GLU A 7 -19.65 14.67 11.60
N GLN A 8 -19.26 15.94 11.76
CA GLN A 8 -18.39 16.65 10.81
C GLN A 8 -16.96 16.09 10.86
N GLN A 9 -16.46 15.78 12.05
CA GLN A 9 -15.14 15.13 12.23
C GLN A 9 -15.11 13.72 11.60
N LEU A 10 -16.18 12.94 11.77
CA LEU A 10 -16.30 11.63 11.13
C LEU A 10 -16.37 11.75 9.60
N ALA A 11 -17.16 12.69 9.09
CA ALA A 11 -17.27 12.94 7.65
C ALA A 11 -15.91 13.34 7.04
N GLU A 12 -15.19 14.26 7.68
CA GLU A 12 -13.84 14.67 7.25
C GLU A 12 -12.85 13.50 7.27
N HIS A 13 -12.89 12.66 8.31
CA HIS A 13 -12.04 11.47 8.39
C HIS A 13 -12.33 10.48 7.26
N LEU A 14 -13.60 10.21 6.96
CA LEU A 14 -14.02 9.27 5.92
C LEU A 14 -13.67 9.79 4.51
N LEU A 15 -13.81 11.10 4.26
CA LEU A 15 -13.47 11.72 2.99
C LEU A 15 -11.96 11.74 2.71
N ASN A 16 -11.15 11.81 3.77
CA ASN A 16 -9.68 11.82 3.66
C ASN A 16 -9.05 10.43 3.86
N MET A 17 -9.85 9.38 4.08
CA MET A 17 -9.33 8.03 4.26
C MET A 17 -8.73 7.53 2.93
N PRO A 18 -7.44 7.17 2.90
CA PRO A 18 -6.81 6.74 1.67
C PRO A 18 -7.39 5.41 1.18
N LEU A 19 -7.91 5.42 -0.04
CA LEU A 19 -8.37 4.21 -0.72
C LEU A 19 -7.19 3.32 -1.10
N CYS A 20 -7.44 2.01 -1.13
CA CYS A 20 -6.46 1.03 -1.59
C CYS A 20 -5.91 1.41 -2.97
N ILE A 21 -4.59 1.41 -3.11
CA ILE A 21 -3.90 1.79 -4.34
C ILE A 21 -4.19 0.85 -5.51
N PHE A 22 -4.55 -0.40 -5.21
CA PHE A 22 -4.76 -1.45 -6.20
C PHE A 22 -6.21 -1.50 -6.70
N CYS A 23 -7.20 -1.57 -5.79
CA CYS A 23 -8.61 -1.75 -6.15
C CYS A 23 -9.55 -0.63 -5.72
N LYS A 24 -9.02 0.48 -5.18
CA LYS A 24 -9.80 1.68 -4.82
C LYS A 24 -10.92 1.46 -3.79
N SER A 25 -10.83 0.38 -3.01
CA SER A 25 -11.75 0.10 -1.90
C SER A 25 -11.15 0.45 -0.54
N PHE A 26 -11.97 0.45 0.51
CA PHE A 26 -11.56 0.78 1.88
C PHE A 26 -10.85 -0.41 2.55
N HIS A 27 -9.52 -0.43 2.49
CA HIS A 27 -8.62 -1.30 3.26
C HIS A 27 -7.16 -0.87 3.06
N LYS A 28 -6.26 -1.43 3.86
CA LYS A 28 -4.82 -1.26 3.65
C LYS A 28 -4.39 -1.95 2.37
N SER A 29 -3.62 -1.25 1.53
CA SER A 29 -3.14 -1.79 0.24
C SER A 29 -2.40 -3.13 0.37
N GLU A 30 -1.71 -3.38 1.47
CA GLU A 30 -1.04 -4.67 1.72
C GLU A 30 -2.03 -5.84 1.75
N ASP A 31 -3.24 -5.63 2.26
CA ASP A 31 -4.28 -6.64 2.49
C ASP A 31 -5.33 -6.66 1.37
N CYS A 32 -5.02 -6.13 0.19
CA CYS A 32 -5.96 -6.06 -0.92
C CYS A 32 -6.43 -7.46 -1.37
N PRO A 33 -7.74 -7.78 -1.28
CA PRO A 33 -8.27 -9.09 -1.67
C PRO A 33 -8.51 -9.22 -3.17
N THR A 34 -8.58 -8.10 -3.90
CA THR A 34 -8.90 -8.09 -5.34
C THR A 34 -7.67 -8.30 -6.20
N VAL A 35 -6.56 -7.66 -5.84
CA VAL A 35 -5.27 -7.78 -6.56
C VAL A 35 -4.34 -8.55 -5.64
N VAL A 36 -4.37 -9.88 -5.75
CA VAL A 36 -3.59 -10.78 -4.88
C VAL A 36 -2.16 -10.94 -5.42
N ASP A 37 -2.05 -11.12 -6.74
CA ASP A 37 -0.79 -11.39 -7.44
C ASP A 37 0.23 -10.24 -7.31
N THR A 38 1.44 -10.56 -6.84
CA THR A 38 2.49 -9.57 -6.61
C THR A 38 2.98 -8.93 -7.91
N VAL A 39 3.06 -9.66 -9.02
CA VAL A 39 3.48 -9.12 -10.32
C VAL A 39 2.48 -8.07 -10.79
N LYS A 40 1.17 -8.35 -10.69
CA LYS A 40 0.12 -7.37 -11.02
C LYS A 40 0.20 -6.13 -10.13
N ARG A 41 0.49 -6.29 -8.83
CA ARG A 41 0.68 -5.15 -7.92
C ARG A 41 1.84 -4.27 -8.38
N ILE A 42 2.98 -4.87 -8.73
CA ILE A 42 4.16 -4.15 -9.25
C ILE A 42 3.80 -3.41 -10.54
N GLU A 43 3.13 -4.07 -11.49
CA GLU A 43 2.69 -3.43 -12.73
C GLU A 43 1.82 -2.19 -12.50
N ILE A 44 0.89 -2.26 -11.54
CA ILE A 44 0.03 -1.11 -11.18
C ILE A 44 0.86 0.05 -10.63
N LEU A 45 1.85 -0.23 -9.78
CA LEU A 45 2.74 0.81 -9.25
C LEU A 45 3.59 1.44 -10.34
N LEU A 46 4.13 0.63 -11.26
CA LEU A 46 4.92 1.11 -12.39
C LEU A 46 4.09 1.98 -13.34
N LYS A 47 2.86 1.56 -13.68
CA LYS A 47 1.92 2.33 -14.52
C LYS A 47 1.53 3.67 -13.89
N LYS A 48 1.50 3.74 -12.55
CA LYS A 48 1.22 4.97 -11.79
C LYS A 48 2.49 5.77 -11.45
N GLU A 49 3.65 5.29 -11.90
CA GLU A 49 4.96 5.85 -11.58
C GLU A 49 5.23 6.00 -10.08
N LEU A 50 4.71 5.08 -9.26
CA LEU A 50 4.86 5.15 -7.81
C LEU A 50 6.08 4.37 -7.33
N CYS A 51 6.71 4.89 -6.29
CA CYS A 51 7.85 4.25 -5.65
C CYS A 51 7.49 2.87 -5.11
N LEU A 52 8.31 1.86 -5.42
CA LEU A 52 8.08 0.48 -5.01
C LEU A 52 8.32 0.26 -3.50
N VAL A 53 8.97 1.19 -2.82
CA VAL A 53 9.30 1.09 -1.39
C VAL A 53 8.19 1.67 -0.50
N CYS A 54 7.67 2.85 -0.84
CA CYS A 54 6.65 3.54 -0.03
C CYS A 54 5.27 3.63 -0.70
N MET A 55 5.17 3.34 -2.00
CA MET A 55 3.94 3.41 -2.81
C MET A 55 3.21 4.77 -2.78
N SER A 56 3.93 5.86 -2.47
CA SER A 56 3.31 7.17 -2.23
C SER A 56 3.83 8.27 -3.16
N HIS A 57 5.15 8.46 -3.26
CA HIS A 57 5.73 9.46 -4.17
C HIS A 57 6.08 8.86 -5.53
N ASN A 58 6.39 9.74 -6.48
CA ASN A 58 6.86 9.35 -7.80
C ASN A 58 8.21 8.60 -7.71
N ARG A 59 8.33 7.46 -8.39
CA ARG A 59 9.48 6.55 -8.39
C ARG A 59 10.82 7.17 -8.79
N ILE A 60 10.81 8.32 -9.47
CA ILE A 60 12.03 9.03 -9.89
C ILE A 60 12.71 9.71 -8.68
N LEU A 61 11.94 10.04 -7.65
CA LEU A 61 12.44 10.70 -6.45
C LEU A 61 13.13 9.68 -5.53
N SER A 62 14.20 10.12 -4.86
CA SER A 62 14.84 9.33 -3.80
C SER A 62 13.84 9.08 -2.67
N CYS A 63 13.79 7.82 -2.23
CA CYS A 63 12.86 7.41 -1.19
C CYS A 63 13.53 7.46 0.18
N PRO A 64 13.04 8.27 1.14
CA PRO A 64 13.60 8.31 2.50
C PRO A 64 13.39 7.00 3.28
N ARG A 65 12.67 6.02 2.70
CA ARG A 65 12.39 4.71 3.29
C ARG A 65 13.15 3.57 2.61
N GLU A 66 14.12 3.85 1.74
CA GLU A 66 14.89 2.81 1.03
C GLU A 66 15.60 1.82 1.98
N SER A 67 16.01 2.30 3.16
CA SER A 67 16.63 1.49 4.22
C SER A 67 15.65 0.68 5.06
N VAL A 68 14.33 0.84 4.84
CA VAL A 68 13.31 0.07 5.58
C VAL A 68 13.37 -1.39 5.17
N ILE A 69 13.55 -2.26 6.16
CA ILE A 69 13.59 -3.71 5.96
C ILE A 69 12.16 -4.26 5.91
N CYS A 70 11.88 -5.05 4.89
CA CYS A 70 10.62 -5.77 4.79
C CYS A 70 10.52 -6.84 5.88
N LYS A 71 9.49 -6.75 6.73
CA LYS A 71 9.24 -7.69 7.83
C LYS A 71 8.89 -9.11 7.38
N MET A 72 8.60 -9.32 6.09
CA MET A 72 8.26 -10.64 5.55
C MET A 72 9.47 -11.44 5.06
N CYS A 73 10.44 -10.79 4.41
CA CYS A 73 11.58 -11.46 3.78
C CYS A 73 12.95 -10.97 4.29
N ASN A 74 12.96 -10.01 5.22
CA ASN A 74 14.16 -9.39 5.78
C ASN A 74 15.09 -8.75 4.72
N LYS A 75 14.54 -8.31 3.58
CA LYS A 75 15.26 -7.56 2.52
C LYS A 75 14.73 -6.13 2.40
N MET A 76 15.56 -5.22 1.89
CA MET A 76 15.22 -3.80 1.66
C MET A 76 14.61 -3.57 0.26
N ASN A 77 14.40 -2.29 -0.11
CA ASN A 77 14.04 -1.84 -1.46
C ASN A 77 12.66 -2.26 -2.00
N HIS A 78 11.72 -2.67 -1.14
CA HIS A 78 10.34 -2.91 -1.55
C HIS A 78 9.35 -2.77 -0.39
N HIS A 79 8.11 -2.44 -0.72
CA HIS A 79 7.00 -2.43 0.22
C HIS A 79 6.52 -3.86 0.50
N VAL A 80 6.02 -4.14 1.71
CA VAL A 80 5.50 -5.46 2.09
C VAL A 80 4.36 -5.95 1.19
N ALA A 81 3.57 -5.02 0.64
CA ALA A 81 2.48 -5.31 -0.29
C ALA A 81 2.95 -5.96 -1.61
N ILE A 82 4.21 -5.81 -1.97
CA ILE A 82 4.81 -6.36 -3.21
C ILE A 82 5.98 -7.32 -2.91
N CYS A 83 6.01 -7.89 -1.71
CA CYS A 83 7.03 -8.87 -1.36
C CYS A 83 6.72 -10.21 -2.04
N TYR A 84 7.63 -10.74 -2.86
CA TYR A 84 7.44 -12.02 -3.56
C TYR A 84 7.14 -13.22 -2.65
N LEU A 85 7.59 -13.20 -1.39
CA LEU A 85 7.24 -14.27 -0.43
C LEU A 85 5.75 -14.28 -0.07
N LYS A 86 5.00 -13.22 -0.41
CA LYS A 86 3.55 -13.15 -0.20
C LYS A 86 2.81 -14.14 -1.09
N ASP A 87 3.27 -14.36 -2.32
CA ASP A 87 2.64 -15.31 -3.23
C ASP A 87 2.91 -16.77 -2.81
N VAL A 88 4.07 -17.02 -2.20
CA VAL A 88 4.49 -18.36 -1.74
C VAL A 88 3.64 -18.81 -0.55
N LYS A 89 3.42 -17.93 0.44
CA LYS A 89 2.63 -18.28 1.64
C LYS A 89 1.16 -18.56 1.34
N VAL A 90 0.57 -17.91 0.34
CA VAL A 90 -0.82 -18.14 -0.08
C VAL A 90 -1.04 -19.56 -0.62
N GLN A 91 0.02 -20.25 -1.05
CA GLN A 91 -0.06 -21.61 -1.56
C GLN A 91 0.02 -22.68 -0.46
N GLU A 92 0.53 -22.34 0.74
CA GLU A 92 0.68 -23.28 1.87
C GLU A 92 -0.56 -23.32 2.78
N GLU A 93 -1.44 -22.32 2.71
CA GLU A 93 -2.67 -22.20 3.52
C GLU A 93 -3.95 -22.66 2.77
N LYS A 94 -3.80 -23.28 1.59
CA LYS A 94 -4.88 -23.84 0.76
C LYS A 94 -4.80 -25.36 0.70
#